data_AF-A0AAW0M0G8-F1
#
_entry.id   AF-A0AAW0M0G8-F1
#
_cell.length_a   1.000
_cell.length_b   1.000
_cell.length_c   1.000
_cell.angle_alpha   90.00
_cell.angle_beta   90.00
_cell.angle_gamma   90.00
#
_symmetry.space_group_name_H-M   'P 1'
#
loop_
_entity.id
_entity.type
_entity.pdbx_description
1 polymer ?
#
loop_
_entity_poly.entity_id
_entity_poly.type
_entity_poly.pdbx_seq_one_letter_code
_entity_poly.pdbx_strand_id
1 'polypeptide(L)'
;MLFWMVMMILVLVYDEMLSPGDGVLGIDFSGVLNQQMKGLYRCTYVDGGVKKNMAVTQFQAVDARRCFPYWDEPALKALPIHSLQATFKITIDMPSELTALSNMPITDEKLNENIKTVYFEESPIMSTYLVAVVVGVFDHIEETTAYGTKVRVYCPVGKCDKGKFALDVAVKALDIFTR
;
A
#
# COMPACT_ATOMS: atom_id res chain seq x y z
N MET A 1 8.98 2.92 -29.92
CA MET A 1 9.35 2.78 -28.48
C MET A 1 10.46 1.74 -28.35
N LEU A 2 11.69 2.16 -28.08
CA LEU A 2 12.81 1.26 -27.75
C LEU A 2 13.09 1.34 -26.24
N PHE A 3 13.35 0.19 -25.61
CA PHE A 3 13.61 0.08 -24.17
C PHE A 3 15.04 -0.41 -23.91
N TRP A 4 15.78 0.30 -23.06
CA TRP A 4 17.03 -0.20 -22.48
C TRP A 4 17.09 0.20 -21.00
N MET A 5 17.45 -0.76 -20.14
CA MET A 5 17.54 -0.58 -18.69
C MET A 5 19.01 -0.39 -18.30
N VAL A 6 19.39 0.82 -17.89
CA VAL A 6 20.70 1.12 -17.29
C VAL A 6 20.42 1.82 -15.95
N MET A 7 20.97 1.30 -14.85
CA MET A 7 20.77 1.85 -13.48
C MET A 7 19.30 2.05 -13.05
N MET A 8 18.45 1.02 -12.97
CA MET A 8 17.08 1.07 -12.39
C MET A 8 16.22 2.30 -12.79
N ILE A 9 16.45 2.89 -13.96
CA ILE A 9 15.72 4.06 -14.47
C ILE A 9 14.99 3.61 -15.74
N LEU A 10 13.71 4.00 -15.82
CA LEU A 10 12.92 3.90 -17.05
C LEU A 10 13.02 5.24 -17.78
N VAL A 11 13.53 5.22 -19.01
CA VAL A 11 13.60 6.40 -19.88
C VAL A 11 12.49 6.31 -20.92
N LEU A 12 11.63 7.32 -20.96
CA LEU A 12 10.59 7.47 -21.99
C LEU A 12 11.08 8.44 -23.05
N VAL A 13 11.18 7.98 -24.30
CA VAL A 13 11.64 8.79 -25.45
C VAL A 13 10.45 9.04 -26.36
N TYR A 14 10.22 10.31 -26.68
CA TYR A 14 9.20 10.78 -27.61
C TYR A 14 9.89 11.23 -28.91
N ASP A 15 9.24 11.01 -30.05
CA ASP A 15 9.76 11.42 -31.36
C ASP A 15 9.77 12.95 -31.52
N GLU A 16 8.89 13.64 -30.78
CA GLU A 16 8.79 15.09 -30.75
C GLU A 16 8.90 15.63 -29.33
N MET A 17 9.31 16.89 -29.22
CA MET A 17 9.37 17.60 -27.94
C MET A 17 7.95 17.84 -27.42
N LEU A 18 7.71 17.45 -26.16
CA LEU A 18 6.42 17.72 -25.51
C LEU A 18 6.28 19.23 -25.22
N SER A 19 5.10 19.77 -25.54
CA SER A 19 4.74 21.14 -25.17
C SER A 19 4.56 21.27 -23.66
N PRO A 20 4.92 22.42 -23.04
CA PRO A 20 4.66 22.66 -21.63
C PRO A 20 3.16 22.60 -21.31
N GLY A 21 2.81 21.94 -20.20
CA GLY A 21 1.43 21.82 -19.72
C GLY A 21 1.22 20.60 -18.83
N ASP A 22 -0.02 20.41 -18.39
CA ASP A 22 -0.42 19.20 -17.65
C ASP A 22 -0.53 18.01 -18.59
N GLY A 23 -0.12 16.84 -18.12
CA GLY A 23 -0.16 15.60 -18.87
C GLY A 23 -0.44 14.41 -17.97
N VAL A 24 -0.99 13.34 -18.56
CA VAL A 24 -1.24 12.07 -17.87
C VAL A 24 -0.32 11.01 -18.48
N LEU A 25 0.49 10.39 -17.63
CA LEU A 25 1.35 9.27 -18.01
C LEU A 25 0.75 7.98 -17.47
N GLY A 26 0.27 7.13 -18.37
CA GLY A 26 -0.14 5.76 -18.07
C GLY A 26 1.02 4.79 -18.30
N ILE A 27 1.29 3.91 -17.34
CA ILE A 27 2.30 2.85 -17.47
C ILE A 27 1.70 1.55 -16.96
N ASP A 28 1.58 0.58 -17.85
CA ASP A 28 1.29 -0.80 -17.48
C ASP A 28 2.60 -1.51 -17.13
N PHE A 29 2.64 -2.17 -15.98
CA PHE A 29 3.80 -2.92 -15.52
C PHE A 29 3.37 -4.21 -14.84
N SER A 30 4.30 -5.17 -14.77
CA SER A 30 4.12 -6.41 -14.02
C SER A 30 5.37 -6.71 -13.21
N GLY A 31 5.19 -7.44 -12.12
CA GLY A 31 6.26 -7.80 -11.21
C GLY A 31 5.94 -9.10 -10.49
N VAL A 32 6.99 -9.77 -10.02
CA VAL A 32 6.84 -11.01 -9.24
C VAL A 32 6.80 -10.66 -7.76
N LEU A 33 5.81 -11.20 -7.04
CA LEU A 33 5.78 -11.16 -5.58
C LEU A 33 6.99 -11.93 -5.03
N ASN A 34 7.99 -11.19 -4.59
CA ASN A 34 9.22 -11.76 -4.03
C ASN A 34 9.00 -12.25 -2.58
N GLN A 35 10.01 -12.87 -1.97
CA GLN A 35 10.00 -13.31 -0.55
C GLN A 35 11.06 -12.59 0.29
N GLN A 36 11.53 -11.43 -0.17
CA GLN A 36 12.66 -10.69 0.40
C GLN A 36 12.23 -9.62 1.41
N MET A 37 10.94 -9.57 1.78
CA MET A 37 10.37 -8.57 2.68
C MET A 37 10.61 -7.11 2.24
N LYS A 38 10.65 -6.88 0.92
CA LYS A 38 10.93 -5.59 0.29
C LYS A 38 10.05 -5.36 -0.93
N GLY A 39 9.60 -4.12 -1.12
CA GLY A 39 8.64 -3.80 -2.18
C GLY A 39 7.29 -4.41 -1.86
N LEU A 40 6.57 -4.88 -2.86
CA LEU A 40 5.42 -5.76 -2.68
C LEU A 40 5.91 -7.21 -2.67
N TYR A 41 5.72 -7.90 -1.56
CA TYR A 41 6.24 -9.24 -1.35
C TYR A 41 5.18 -10.18 -0.80
N ARG A 42 5.38 -11.48 -1.03
CA ARG A 42 4.56 -12.55 -0.49
C ARG A 42 5.10 -12.94 0.88
N CYS A 43 4.25 -12.86 1.90
CA CYS A 43 4.45 -13.49 3.20
C CYS A 43 3.57 -14.75 3.32
N THR A 44 4.01 -15.73 4.11
CA THR A 44 3.26 -16.97 4.32
C THR A 44 3.11 -17.25 5.81
N TYR A 45 1.91 -17.65 6.22
CA TYR A 45 1.63 -18.07 7.59
C TYR A 45 0.91 -19.42 7.60
N VAL A 46 0.91 -20.09 8.75
CA VAL A 46 0.22 -21.37 8.94
C VAL A 46 -1.00 -21.14 9.82
N ASP A 47 -2.15 -21.58 9.32
CA ASP A 47 -3.43 -21.52 10.03
C ASP A 47 -4.08 -22.91 9.99
N GLY A 48 -4.33 -23.50 11.15
CA GLY A 48 -4.88 -24.86 11.24
C GLY A 48 -4.05 -25.94 10.52
N GLY A 49 -2.74 -25.74 10.37
CA GLY A 49 -1.85 -26.62 9.60
C GLY A 49 -1.84 -26.37 8.09
N VAL A 50 -2.67 -25.45 7.59
CA VAL A 50 -2.73 -25.03 6.19
C VAL A 50 -1.88 -23.79 5.98
N LYS A 51 -1.01 -23.83 4.96
CA LYS A 51 -0.19 -22.68 4.57
C LYS A 51 -1.05 -21.68 3.79
N LYS A 52 -1.16 -20.45 4.30
CA LYS A 52 -1.84 -19.33 3.67
C LYS A 52 -0.82 -18.28 3.20
N ASN A 53 -1.15 -17.58 2.12
CA ASN A 53 -0.34 -16.52 1.56
C ASN A 53 -0.98 -15.16 1.83
N MET A 54 -0.15 -14.12 1.95
CA MET A 54 -0.56 -12.73 1.95
C MET A 54 0.44 -11.90 1.14
N ALA A 55 -0.01 -10.81 0.53
CA ALA A 55 0.83 -9.82 -0.12
C ALA A 55 0.91 -8.57 0.76
N VAL A 56 2.11 -8.03 0.94
CA VAL A 56 2.38 -6.89 1.85
C VAL A 56 3.38 -5.96 1.18
N THR A 57 3.20 -4.65 1.33
CA THR A 57 4.22 -3.67 0.95
C THR A 57 5.16 -3.33 2.11
N GLN A 58 6.45 -3.22 1.81
CA GLN A 58 7.46 -2.61 2.68
C GLN A 58 8.36 -1.75 1.80
N PHE A 59 8.15 -0.42 1.83
CA PHE A 59 8.82 0.51 0.91
C PHE A 59 9.94 1.33 1.53
N GLN A 60 9.94 1.50 2.85
CA GLN A 60 10.99 2.27 3.51
C GLN A 60 12.34 1.51 3.43
N ALA A 61 13.45 2.13 3.01
CA ALA A 61 13.59 3.53 2.59
C ALA A 61 13.51 3.75 1.06
N VAL A 62 13.77 2.73 0.23
CA VAL A 62 13.95 2.90 -1.23
C VAL A 62 13.34 1.78 -2.08
N ASP A 63 12.43 0.97 -1.52
CA ASP A 63 11.93 -0.23 -2.20
C ASP A 63 10.59 -0.03 -2.93
N ALA A 64 10.00 1.18 -2.89
CA ALA A 64 8.80 1.50 -3.67
C ALA A 64 8.99 1.26 -5.19
N ARG A 65 10.20 1.51 -5.73
CA ARG A 65 10.55 1.24 -7.15
C ARG A 65 10.41 -0.23 -7.56
N ARG A 66 10.38 -1.15 -6.59
CA ARG A 66 10.18 -2.59 -6.84
C ARG A 66 8.70 -2.94 -6.99
N CYS A 67 7.80 -2.04 -6.62
CA CYS A 67 6.36 -2.25 -6.67
C CYS A 67 5.70 -1.49 -7.82
N PHE A 68 6.06 -0.22 -8.04
CA PHE A 68 5.53 0.57 -9.16
C PHE A 68 6.56 1.61 -9.63
N PRO A 69 6.54 2.00 -10.92
CA PRO A 69 7.33 3.13 -11.41
C PRO A 69 6.91 4.40 -10.68
N TYR A 70 7.88 5.11 -10.12
CA TYR A 70 7.66 6.38 -9.47
C TYR A 70 8.86 7.29 -9.73
N TRP A 71 8.67 8.58 -9.53
CA TRP A 71 9.75 9.54 -9.66
C TRP A 71 10.73 9.33 -8.49
N ASP A 72 12.02 9.09 -8.74
CA ASP A 72 12.99 8.76 -7.69
C ASP A 72 14.15 9.76 -7.75
N GLU A 73 13.88 11.02 -7.42
CA GLU A 73 14.88 12.08 -7.48
C GLU A 73 15.77 12.12 -6.22
N PRO A 74 17.10 11.94 -6.36
CA PRO A 74 18.03 12.06 -5.24
C PRO A 74 18.18 13.50 -4.71
N ALA A 75 17.96 14.51 -5.55
CA ALA A 75 18.13 15.92 -5.19
C ALA A 75 17.05 16.43 -4.21
N LEU A 76 15.83 15.88 -4.29
CA LEU A 76 14.77 16.16 -3.31
C LEU A 76 15.07 15.49 -1.96
N LYS A 77 15.62 14.27 -1.99
CA LYS A 77 15.91 13.44 -0.80
C LYS A 77 17.07 13.91 0.09
N ALA A 78 17.88 14.89 -0.35
CA ALA A 78 19.05 15.38 0.42
C ALA A 78 18.69 16.16 1.69
N LEU A 79 17.42 16.53 1.86
CA LEU A 79 16.85 16.99 3.13
C LEU A 79 15.97 15.86 3.68
N PRO A 80 16.02 15.55 4.99
CA PRO A 80 15.43 14.35 5.60
C PRO A 80 13.89 14.20 5.51
N ILE A 81 13.21 15.00 4.67
CA ILE A 81 11.76 15.14 4.57
C ILE A 81 11.21 14.98 3.12
N HIS A 82 12.04 14.94 2.05
CA HIS A 82 11.49 14.92 0.66
C HIS A 82 11.76 13.63 -0.13
N SER A 83 11.10 12.54 0.28
CA SER A 83 10.57 11.65 -0.76
C SER A 83 9.46 12.40 -1.50
N LEU A 84 9.26 12.14 -2.80
CA LEU A 84 8.18 12.81 -3.53
C LEU A 84 6.86 12.67 -2.80
N GLN A 85 6.24 13.83 -2.61
CA GLN A 85 4.96 13.97 -1.96
C GLN A 85 3.89 14.07 -3.04
N ALA A 86 2.95 13.14 -3.03
CA ALA A 86 1.85 13.08 -3.98
C ALA A 86 0.59 12.58 -3.28
N THR A 87 -0.57 12.76 -3.91
CA THR A 87 -1.80 12.06 -3.54
C THR A 87 -1.84 10.71 -4.24
N PHE A 88 -2.43 9.72 -3.59
CA PHE A 88 -2.55 8.36 -4.11
C PHE A 88 -4.00 7.92 -4.07
N LYS A 89 -4.52 7.51 -5.22
CA LYS A 89 -5.83 6.86 -5.35
C LYS A 89 -5.62 5.40 -5.76
N ILE A 90 -5.86 4.49 -4.83
CA ILE A 90 -5.49 3.08 -4.97
C ILE A 90 -6.73 2.25 -5.29
N THR A 91 -6.59 1.30 -6.20
CA THR A 91 -7.59 0.29 -6.53
C THR A 91 -6.92 -1.08 -6.56
N ILE A 92 -7.57 -2.09 -6.00
CA ILE A 92 -7.01 -3.45 -5.88
C ILE A 92 -8.03 -4.45 -6.40
N ASP A 93 -7.62 -5.22 -7.40
CA ASP A 93 -8.31 -6.44 -7.83
C ASP A 93 -7.68 -7.65 -7.13
N MET A 94 -8.50 -8.48 -6.50
CA MET A 94 -8.04 -9.67 -5.79
C MET A 94 -9.12 -10.77 -5.75
N PRO A 95 -8.76 -12.03 -5.45
CA PRO A 95 -9.74 -13.07 -5.14
C PRO A 95 -10.73 -12.62 -4.06
N SER A 96 -12.01 -12.94 -4.26
CA SER A 96 -13.13 -12.36 -3.48
C SER A 96 -13.10 -12.72 -1.98
N GLU A 97 -12.48 -13.84 -1.64
CA GLU A 97 -12.28 -14.35 -0.29
C GLU A 97 -11.21 -13.59 0.51
N LEU A 98 -10.41 -12.74 -0.14
CA LEU A 98 -9.37 -11.96 0.52
C LEU A 98 -9.88 -10.60 0.98
N THR A 99 -9.14 -10.00 1.91
CA THR A 99 -9.31 -8.62 2.39
C THR A 99 -8.16 -7.78 1.86
N ALA A 100 -8.48 -6.58 1.38
CA ALA A 100 -7.52 -5.57 0.98
C ALA A 100 -7.52 -4.43 1.99
N LEU A 101 -6.33 -4.00 2.40
CA LEU A 101 -6.11 -2.83 3.24
C LEU A 101 -5.16 -1.89 2.52
N SER A 102 -5.39 -0.59 2.69
CA SER A 102 -4.55 0.47 2.17
C SER A 102 -4.52 1.65 3.16
N ASN A 103 -3.85 2.74 2.80
CA ASN A 103 -3.74 3.94 3.64
C ASN A 103 -5.08 4.59 3.94
N MET A 104 -6.01 4.56 2.99
CA MET A 104 -7.27 5.29 3.06
C MET A 104 -8.47 4.34 3.24
N PRO A 105 -9.64 4.85 3.67
CA PRO A 105 -10.87 4.06 3.74
C PRO A 105 -11.33 3.55 2.37
N ILE A 106 -12.11 2.48 2.39
CA ILE A 106 -12.78 1.93 1.20
C ILE A 106 -13.97 2.83 0.84
N THR A 107 -14.07 3.20 -0.43
CA THR A 107 -15.18 3.96 -1.02
C THR A 107 -16.22 3.07 -1.69
N ASP A 108 -15.77 2.00 -2.34
CA ASP A 108 -16.63 1.09 -3.10
C ASP A 108 -15.98 -0.29 -3.21
N GLU A 109 -16.81 -1.32 -3.37
CA GLU A 109 -16.39 -2.69 -3.65
C GLU A 109 -17.27 -3.28 -4.74
N LYS A 110 -16.64 -3.86 -5.78
CA LYS A 110 -17.35 -4.53 -6.87
C LYS A 110 -16.93 -5.99 -6.94
N LEU A 111 -17.91 -6.88 -6.96
CA LEU A 111 -17.69 -8.30 -7.16
C LEU A 111 -18.00 -8.67 -8.61
N ASN A 112 -17.01 -9.24 -9.29
CA ASN A 112 -17.16 -9.84 -10.60
C ASN A 112 -16.67 -11.29 -10.55
N GLU A 113 -17.62 -12.22 -10.53
CA GLU A 113 -17.36 -13.66 -10.34
C GLU A 113 -16.52 -13.93 -9.07
N ASN A 114 -15.27 -14.37 -9.26
CA ASN A 114 -14.34 -14.71 -8.17
C ASN A 114 -13.35 -13.57 -7.86
N ILE A 115 -13.47 -12.41 -8.52
CA ILE A 115 -12.60 -11.25 -8.32
C ILE A 115 -13.39 -10.13 -7.66
N LYS A 116 -12.84 -9.57 -6.59
CA LYS A 116 -13.33 -8.37 -5.92
C LYS A 116 -12.38 -7.21 -6.20
N THR A 117 -12.95 -6.13 -6.72
CA THR A 117 -12.28 -4.84 -6.90
C THR A 117 -12.61 -3.94 -5.73
N VAL A 118 -11.60 -3.45 -5.02
CA VAL A 118 -11.74 -2.53 -3.88
C VAL A 118 -11.17 -1.16 -4.24
N TYR A 119 -11.98 -0.12 -4.08
CA TYR A 119 -11.61 1.27 -4.37
C TYR A 119 -11.38 2.03 -3.07
N PHE A 120 -10.21 2.66 -2.91
CA PHE A 120 -9.89 3.47 -1.74
C PHE A 120 -10.04 4.97 -2.02
N GLU A 121 -10.30 5.76 -0.99
CA GLU A 121 -10.29 7.24 -1.09
C GLU A 121 -8.92 7.74 -1.55
N GLU A 122 -8.90 8.94 -2.13
CA GLU A 122 -7.64 9.62 -2.44
C GLU A 122 -6.94 10.05 -1.15
N SER A 123 -5.64 9.76 -1.04
CA SER A 123 -4.86 10.12 0.13
C SER A 123 -4.60 11.63 0.22
N PRO A 124 -4.34 12.18 1.42
CA PRO A 124 -3.64 13.45 1.51
C PRO A 124 -2.25 13.35 0.86
N ILE A 125 -1.63 14.50 0.62
CA ILE A 125 -0.25 14.57 0.13
C ILE A 125 0.66 13.80 1.10
N MET A 126 1.32 12.75 0.61
CA MET A 126 2.19 11.88 1.42
C MET A 126 3.39 11.41 0.61
N SER A 127 4.45 11.02 1.31
CA SER A 127 5.65 10.45 0.69
C SER A 127 5.41 9.04 0.14
N THR A 128 6.01 8.70 -1.01
CA THR A 128 5.86 7.37 -1.64
C THR A 128 6.22 6.19 -0.73
N TYR A 129 7.19 6.35 0.18
CA TYR A 129 7.58 5.27 1.10
C TYR A 129 6.50 4.90 2.14
N LEU A 130 5.48 5.76 2.31
CA LEU A 130 4.36 5.53 3.22
C LEU A 130 3.20 4.79 2.54
N VAL A 131 3.23 4.61 1.21
CA VAL A 131 2.19 3.87 0.49
C VAL A 131 2.17 2.42 1.01
N ALA A 132 1.00 1.99 1.47
CA ALA A 132 0.78 0.71 2.12
C ALA A 132 -0.32 -0.07 1.40
N VAL A 133 -0.05 -1.33 1.06
CA VAL A 133 -1.07 -2.27 0.58
C VAL A 133 -0.85 -3.61 1.27
N VAL A 134 -1.94 -4.18 1.78
CA VAL A 134 -1.98 -5.53 2.36
C VAL A 134 -3.15 -6.30 1.77
N VAL A 135 -2.89 -7.51 1.27
CA VAL A 135 -3.92 -8.41 0.75
C VAL A 135 -3.76 -9.78 1.39
N GLY A 136 -4.82 -10.30 2.00
CA GLY A 136 -4.79 -11.61 2.67
C GLY A 136 -6.07 -11.91 3.44
N VAL A 137 -6.07 -13.01 4.19
CA VAL A 137 -7.19 -13.40 5.06
C VAL A 137 -6.85 -13.00 6.49
N PHE A 138 -7.69 -12.15 7.09
CA PHE A 138 -7.50 -11.62 8.43
C PHE A 138 -8.81 -11.57 9.19
N ASP A 139 -8.75 -11.73 10.50
CA ASP A 139 -9.77 -11.21 11.41
C ASP A 139 -9.32 -9.82 11.89
N HIS A 140 -10.23 -9.07 12.48
CA HIS A 140 -9.87 -7.86 13.20
C HIS A 140 -10.73 -7.65 14.45
N ILE A 141 -10.18 -6.90 15.38
CA ILE A 141 -10.93 -6.25 16.46
C ILE A 141 -10.86 -4.75 16.25
N GLU A 142 -11.91 -4.04 16.68
CA GLU A 142 -12.01 -2.60 16.49
C GLU A 142 -12.58 -1.90 17.71
N GLU A 143 -12.18 -0.65 17.87
CA GLU A 143 -12.69 0.28 18.86
C GLU A 143 -12.64 1.71 18.28
N THR A 144 -13.34 2.64 18.91
CA THR A 144 -13.41 4.04 18.46
C THR A 144 -12.86 4.93 19.56
N THR A 145 -11.92 5.81 19.20
CA THR A 145 -11.36 6.85 20.06
C THR A 145 -12.43 7.83 20.56
N ALA A 146 -12.13 8.59 21.62
CA ALA A 146 -13.04 9.62 22.15
C ALA A 146 -13.39 10.69 21.12
N TYR A 147 -12.54 10.89 20.10
CA TYR A 147 -12.69 11.86 19.02
C TYR A 147 -13.27 11.24 17.73
N GLY A 148 -13.76 10.00 17.77
CA GLY A 148 -14.49 9.38 16.65
C GLY A 148 -13.62 8.68 15.60
N THR A 149 -12.29 8.63 15.76
CA THR A 149 -11.41 7.84 14.89
C THR A 149 -11.57 6.35 15.20
N LYS A 150 -11.91 5.55 14.18
CA LYS A 150 -11.99 4.09 14.26
C LYS A 150 -10.60 3.48 14.17
N VAL A 151 -10.26 2.61 15.12
CA VAL A 151 -8.97 1.91 15.20
C VAL A 151 -9.23 0.42 15.05
N ARG A 152 -8.47 -0.23 14.15
CA ARG A 152 -8.57 -1.68 13.91
C ARG A 152 -7.22 -2.34 14.10
N VAL A 153 -7.21 -3.49 14.79
CA VAL A 153 -6.05 -4.38 14.85
C VAL A 153 -6.38 -5.64 14.05
N TYR A 154 -5.73 -5.77 12.89
CA TYR A 154 -5.84 -6.95 12.04
C TYR A 154 -4.91 -8.07 12.53
N CYS A 155 -5.39 -9.30 12.46
CA CYS A 155 -4.72 -10.47 13.00
C CYS A 155 -4.94 -11.70 12.10
N PRO A 156 -4.10 -12.75 12.18
CA PRO A 156 -4.45 -14.05 11.60
C PRO A 156 -5.78 -14.57 12.17
N VAL A 157 -6.56 -15.26 11.33
CA VAL A 157 -7.87 -15.80 11.71
C VAL A 157 -7.79 -16.59 13.02
N GLY A 158 -8.73 -16.33 13.94
CA GLY A 158 -8.81 -16.97 15.25
C GLY A 158 -7.74 -16.52 16.27
N LYS A 159 -6.95 -15.48 15.99
CA LYS A 159 -5.91 -14.96 16.90
C LYS A 159 -6.17 -13.56 17.45
N CYS A 160 -7.35 -12.98 17.21
CA CYS A 160 -7.61 -11.58 17.54
C CYS A 160 -7.69 -11.29 19.04
N ASP A 161 -7.90 -12.30 19.89
CA ASP A 161 -7.75 -12.16 21.34
C ASP A 161 -6.36 -11.65 21.75
N LYS A 162 -5.32 -11.95 20.96
CA LYS A 162 -3.96 -11.46 21.20
C LYS A 162 -3.78 -9.97 20.86
N GLY A 163 -4.70 -9.40 20.07
CA GLY A 163 -4.66 -8.00 19.66
C GLY A 163 -5.24 -7.03 20.69
N LYS A 164 -5.97 -7.51 21.70
CA LYS A 164 -6.73 -6.67 22.65
C LYS A 164 -5.87 -5.63 23.34
N PHE A 165 -4.69 -6.02 23.81
CA PHE A 165 -3.75 -5.09 24.44
C PHE A 165 -3.25 -4.02 23.46
N ALA A 166 -2.93 -4.40 22.22
CA ALA A 166 -2.48 -3.46 21.21
C ALA A 166 -3.59 -2.45 20.83
N LEU A 167 -4.84 -2.92 20.75
CA LEU A 167 -6.00 -2.05 20.47
C LEU A 167 -6.21 -1.02 21.59
N ASP A 168 -6.25 -1.47 22.85
CA ASP A 168 -6.44 -0.60 24.02
C ASP A 168 -5.34 0.49 24.10
N VAL A 169 -4.08 0.10 23.90
CA VAL A 169 -2.95 1.05 23.89
C VAL A 169 -3.05 2.01 22.71
N ALA A 170 -3.39 1.54 21.51
CA ALA A 170 -3.50 2.39 20.32
C ALA A 170 -4.59 3.44 20.45
N VAL A 171 -5.77 3.08 20.97
CA VAL A 171 -6.88 4.01 21.21
C VAL A 171 -6.47 5.08 22.22
N LYS A 172 -5.93 4.68 23.37
CA LYS A 172 -5.48 5.62 24.42
C LYS A 172 -4.36 6.54 23.93
N ALA A 173 -3.41 6.01 23.15
CA ALA A 173 -2.33 6.81 22.59
C ALA A 173 -2.87 7.84 21.59
N LEU A 174 -3.78 7.44 20.69
CA LEU A 174 -4.40 8.37 19.75
C LEU A 174 -5.19 9.45 20.48
N ASP A 175 -5.99 9.10 21.50
CA ASP A 175 -6.71 10.10 22.32
C ASP A 175 -5.77 11.13 22.96
N ILE A 176 -4.52 10.75 23.27
CA ILE A 176 -3.51 11.68 23.79
C ILE A 176 -2.94 12.56 22.69
N PHE A 177 -2.64 12.00 21.50
CA PHE A 177 -2.03 12.74 20.39
C PHE A 177 -3.01 13.59 19.57
N THR A 178 -4.31 13.33 19.68
CA THR A 178 -5.37 14.10 19.01
C THR A 178 -6.01 15.17 19.91
N ARG A 179 -5.46 15.38 21.12
CA ARG A 179 -5.74 16.55 21.95
C ARG A 179 -4.99 17.77 21.45
#